data_AF-A0A7K0Y1D0-F1
#
_entry.id   AF-A0A7K0Y1D0-F1
#
_cell.length_a   1.000
_cell.length_b   1.000
_cell.length_c   1.000
_cell.angle_alpha   90.00
_cell.angle_beta   90.00
_cell.angle_gamma   90.00
#
_symmetry.space_group_name_H-M   'P 1'
#
loop_
_entity.id
_entity.type
_entity.pdbx_description
1 polymer ?
#
loop_
_entity_poly.entity_id
_entity_poly.type
_entity_poly.pdbx_seq_one_letter_code
_entity_poly.pdbx_strand_id
1 'polypeptide(L)' 'MDDPDVPAVLSALNHHGLEYDPEDVTYFLGHESIIAGKAPGMNPLQEHLFVFLNRGADSASRFFNLPIDRVFEVGTRVEI' A
#
# COMPACT_ATOMS: atom_id res chain seq x y z
N MET A 1 -6.11 -12.98 13.11
CA MET A 1 -5.59 -11.87 12.30
C MET A 1 -6.31 -12.01 10.99
N ASP A 2 -7.06 -10.98 10.57
CA ASP A 2 -7.73 -11.05 9.27
C ASP A 2 -6.65 -11.01 8.19
N ASP A 3 -6.76 -11.90 7.20
CA ASP A 3 -5.82 -12.04 6.08
C ASP A 3 -6.56 -11.58 4.82
N PRO A 4 -6.46 -10.28 4.46
CA PRO A 4 -7.27 -9.72 3.39
C PRO A 4 -6.71 -10.09 2.03
N ASP A 5 -7.55 -10.69 1.19
CA ASP A 5 -7.23 -11.08 -0.17
C ASP A 5 -8.22 -10.43 -1.13
N VAL A 6 -7.84 -9.31 -1.73
CA VAL A 6 -8.75 -8.60 -2.65
C VAL A 6 -8.94 -9.34 -3.97
N PRO A 7 -7.93 -9.99 -4.59
CA PRO A 7 -8.16 -10.82 -5.77
C PRO A 7 -9.20 -11.92 -5.53
N ALA A 8 -9.17 -12.59 -4.37
CA ALA A 8 -10.15 -13.61 -4.01
C ALA A 8 -11.56 -13.03 -3.88
N VAL A 9 -11.72 -11.88 -3.23
CA VAL A 9 -13.03 -11.21 -3.10
C VAL A 9 -13.57 -10.76 -4.45
N LEU A 10 -12.72 -10.17 -5.31
CA LEU A 10 -13.14 -9.75 -6.65
C LEU A 10 -13.58 -10.96 -7.49
N SER A 11 -12.89 -12.09 -7.39
CA SER A 11 -13.27 -13.31 -8.12
C SER A 11 -14.67 -13.81 -7.76
N ALA A 12 -15.12 -13.56 -6.52
CA ALA A 12 -16.47 -13.92 -6.07
C ALA A 12 -17.56 -13.00 -6.65
N LEU A 13 -17.22 -11.79 -7.09
CA LEU A 13 -18.15 -10.86 -7.75
C LEU A 13 -18.51 -11.28 -9.18
N ASN A 14 -17.63 -12.04 -9.86
CA ASN A 14 -17.94 -12.63 -11.17
C ASN A 14 -19.22 -13.50 -11.11
N HIS A 15 -19.54 -14.07 -9.95
CA HIS A 15 -20.78 -14.82 -9.74
C HIS A 15 -22.06 -13.96 -9.78
N HIS A 16 -21.94 -12.63 -9.77
CA HIS A 16 -23.07 -11.68 -9.71
C HIS A 16 -23.29 -10.93 -11.04
N GLY A 17 -22.72 -11.42 -12.15
CA GLY A 17 -22.89 -10.84 -13.49
C GLY A 17 -21.98 -9.66 -13.81
N LEU A 18 -21.02 -9.36 -12.94
CA LEU A 18 -19.91 -8.46 -13.21
C LEU A 18 -18.75 -9.29 -13.73
N GLU A 19 -18.68 -9.52 -15.04
CA GLU A 19 -17.55 -10.22 -15.65
C GLU A 19 -16.37 -9.27 -15.82
N TYR A 20 -15.21 -9.65 -15.27
CA TYR A 20 -13.93 -9.02 -15.56
C TYR A 20 -12.84 -10.09 -15.69
N ASP A 21 -11.82 -9.83 -16.51
CA ASP A 21 -10.64 -10.69 -16.61
C ASP A 21 -9.62 -10.25 -15.55
N PRO A 22 -9.24 -11.10 -14.58
CA PRO A 22 -8.18 -10.79 -13.62
C PRO A 22 -6.85 -10.43 -14.28
N GLU A 23 -6.57 -10.93 -15.49
CA GLU A 23 -5.35 -10.59 -16.24
C GLU A 23 -5.40 -9.18 -16.86
N ASP A 24 -6.57 -8.55 -16.95
CA ASP A 24 -6.72 -7.18 -17.46
C ASP A 24 -6.91 -6.14 -16.33
N VAL A 25 -6.86 -6.56 -15.07
CA VAL A 25 -6.98 -5.66 -13.92
C VAL A 25 -5.64 -5.05 -13.54
N THR A 26 -5.64 -3.72 -13.37
CA THR A 26 -4.53 -2.98 -12.76
C THR A 26 -4.97 -2.42 -11.42
N TYR A 27 -4.20 -2.72 -10.37
CA TYR A 27 -4.41 -2.22 -9.02
C TYR A 27 -3.62 -0.92 -8.82
N PHE A 28 -4.28 0.17 -8.47
CA PHE A 28 -3.63 1.44 -8.17
C PHE A 28 -3.50 1.60 -6.66
N LEU A 29 -2.27 1.70 -6.18
CA LEU A 29 -1.97 1.92 -4.76
C LEU A 29 -1.31 3.29 -4.57
N GLY A 30 -1.79 4.05 -3.58
CA GLY A 30 -1.04 5.19 -3.06
C GLY A 30 0.07 4.69 -2.15
N HIS A 31 1.30 5.16 -2.36
CA HIS A 31 2.42 4.91 -1.46
C HIS A 31 2.96 6.23 -0.91
N GLU A 32 3.00 6.35 0.42
CA GLU A 32 3.51 7.54 1.09
C GLU A 32 4.92 7.25 1.63
N SER A 33 5.91 7.90 1.05
CA SER A 33 7.29 7.83 1.55
C SER A 33 7.52 8.94 2.56
N ILE A 34 7.63 8.55 3.82
CA ILE A 34 7.85 9.48 4.93
C ILE A 34 9.34 9.78 5.06
N ILE A 35 9.67 11.07 5.12
CA ILE A 35 11.04 11.56 5.30
C ILE A 35 11.13 12.53 6.49
N ALA A 36 12.25 12.45 7.23
CA ALA A 36 12.57 13.41 8.28
C ALA A 36 12.93 14.76 7.64
N GLY A 37 12.30 15.81 8.14
CA GLY A 37 12.37 17.15 7.59
C GLY A 37 12.76 18.24 8.56
N LYS A 38 12.43 19.49 8.21
CA LYS A 38 12.53 20.66 9.10
C LYS A 38 11.18 21.07 9.67
N ALA A 39 10.16 20.21 9.57
CA ALA A 39 8.84 20.52 10.07
C ALA A 39 8.92 20.74 11.60
N PRO A 40 8.45 21.89 12.12
CA PRO A 40 8.51 22.16 13.54
C PRO A 40 7.47 21.30 14.27
N GLY A 41 7.90 20.38 15.14
CA GLY A 41 6.95 19.67 16.02
C GLY A 41 7.44 18.35 16.63
N MET A 42 8.40 17.65 16.02
CA MET A 42 8.89 16.36 16.50
C MET A 42 10.35 16.46 16.96
N ASN A 43 10.74 15.64 17.95
CA ASN A 43 12.15 15.57 18.37
C ASN A 43 12.94 14.81 17.27
N PRO A 44 14.12 15.28 16.84
CA PRO A 44 14.91 14.62 15.80
C PRO A 44 15.18 13.13 16.04
N LEU A 45 15.35 12.71 17.30
CA LEU A 45 15.54 11.28 17.63
C LEU A 45 14.26 10.46 17.37
N GLN A 46 13.09 11.05 17.62
CA GLN A 46 11.80 10.41 17.37
C GLN A 46 11.50 10.34 15.87
N GLU A 47 11.81 11.39 15.11
CA GLU A 47 11.67 11.41 13.64
C GLU A 47 12.49 10.29 12.99
N HIS A 48 13.77 10.16 13.36
CA HIS A 48 14.65 9.13 12.79
C HIS A 48 14.16 7.72 13.14
N LEU A 49 13.72 7.50 14.38
CA LEU A 49 13.14 6.22 14.80
C LEU A 49 11.87 5.91 14.02
N PHE A 50 10.98 6.90 13.85
CA PHE A 50 9.74 6.73 13.12
C PHE A 50 9.98 6.40 11.65
N VAL A 51 10.87 7.14 10.98
CA VAL A 51 11.23 6.87 9.57
C VAL A 51 11.82 5.47 9.42
N PHE A 52 12.66 5.04 10.36
CA PHE A 52 13.22 3.69 10.32
C PHE A 52 12.15 2.61 10.45
N LEU A 53 11.23 2.75 11.42
CA LEU A 53 10.13 1.81 11.61
C LEU A 53 9.17 1.80 10.41
N ASN A 54 8.85 2.98 9.86
CA ASN A 54 7.93 3.11 8.72
C ASN A 54 8.49 2.47 7.45
N ARG A 55 9.81 2.53 7.22
CA ARG A 55 10.46 1.84 6.10
C ARG A 55 10.37 0.31 6.20
N GLY A 56 10.26 -0.22 7.42
CA GLY A 56 10.11 -1.65 7.67
C GLY A 56 8.66 -2.13 7.74
N ALA A 57 7.68 -1.23 7.62
CA ALA A 57 6.28 -1.60 7.58
C ALA A 57 5.96 -2.35 6.28
N ASP A 58 5.07 -3.34 6.37
CA ASP A 58 4.69 -4.16 5.23
C ASP A 58 4.04 -3.30 4.13
N SER A 59 4.28 -3.63 2.87
CA SER A 59 3.68 -2.88 1.77
C SER A 59 2.18 -3.19 1.70
N ALA A 60 1.37 -2.20 1.34
CA ALA A 60 -0.05 -2.43 1.15
C ALA A 60 -0.32 -3.48 0.06
N SER A 61 0.51 -3.54 -0.99
CA SER A 61 0.45 -4.57 -2.03
C SER A 61 0.57 -5.98 -1.47
N ARG A 62 1.48 -6.20 -0.52
CA ARG A 62 1.67 -7.50 0.12
C ARG A 62 0.60 -7.81 1.17
N PHE A 63 0.20 -6.80 1.95
CA PHE A 63 -0.88 -6.95 2.93
C PHE A 63 -2.20 -7.41 2.30
N PHE A 64 -2.50 -6.92 1.08
CA PHE A 64 -3.73 -7.22 0.34
C PHE A 64 -3.62 -8.38 -0.67
N ASN A 65 -2.50 -9.13 -0.63
CA ASN A 65 -2.20 -10.23 -1.54
C ASN A 65 -2.28 -9.87 -3.04
N LEU A 66 -1.81 -8.68 -3.42
CA LEU A 66 -1.90 -8.20 -4.80
C LEU A 66 -0.78 -8.78 -5.70
N PRO A 67 -1.07 -9.15 -6.96
CA PRO A 67 -0.04 -9.57 -7.92
C PRO A 67 0.89 -8.40 -8.29
N ILE A 68 2.19 -8.55 -8.02
CA ILE A 68 3.19 -7.46 -8.15
C ILE A 68 3.25 -6.90 -9.59
N ASP A 69 3.08 -7.74 -10.60
CA ASP A 69 3.07 -7.37 -12.02
C ASP A 69 1.84 -6.53 -12.43
N ARG A 70 0.84 -6.45 -11.55
CA ARG A 70 -0.44 -5.75 -11.77
C ARG A 70 -0.66 -4.58 -10.82
N VAL A 71 0.31 -4.28 -9.95
CA VAL A 71 0.24 -3.11 -9.07
C VAL A 71 0.97 -1.93 -9.68
N PHE A 72 0.27 -0.80 -9.78
CA PHE A 72 0.86 0.49 -10.05
C PHE A 72 0.86 1.33 -8.77
N GLU A 73 2.05 1.60 -8.22
CA GLU A 73 2.20 2.40 -7.00
C GLU A 73 2.47 3.87 -7.35
N VAL A 74 1.60 4.77 -6.89
CA VAL A 74 1.75 6.22 -7.00
C VAL A 74 2.41 6.74 -5.72
N GLY A 75 3.70 7.02 -5.79
CA GLY A 75 4.49 7.53 -4.68
C GLY A 75 4.27 9.03 -4.43
N THR A 76 3.91 9.42 -3.21
CA THR A 76 3.98 10.80 -2.72
C THR A 76 4.98 10.89 -1.57
N ARG A 77 5.74 11.99 -1.51
CA ARG A 77 6.73 12.22 -0.44
C ARG A 77 6.13 13.15 0.62
N VAL A 78 6.11 12.69 1.86
CA VAL A 78 5.56 13.44 3.00
C VAL A 78 6.70 13.77 3.96
N GLU A 79 6.79 15.03 4.34
CA GLU A 79 7.77 15.54 5.30
C GLU A 79 7.14 15.62 6.69
N ILE A 80 7.83 15.08 7.69
CA ILE A 80 7.47 15.14 9.12
C ILE A 80 8.58 15.72 9.96
#